data_AF-A0A1G8LYU6-F1
#
_entry.id   AF-A0A1G8LYU6-F1
#
_cell.length_a   1.000
_cell.length_b   1.000
_cell.length_c   1.000
_cell.angle_alpha   90.00
_cell.angle_beta   90.00
_cell.angle_gamma   90.00
#
_symmetry.space_group_name_H-M   'P 1'
#
loop_
_entity.id
_entity.type
_entity.pdbx_description
1 polymer ?
#
loop_
_entity_poly.entity_id
_entity_poly.type
_entity_poly.pdbx_seq_one_letter_code
_entity_poly.pdbx_strand_id
1 'polypeptide(L)' 'MNSKFRLTPGTPMPEDLEALEDEALHVIHSRLRRQMDAEYSNGWFSWETEVRLDEVRAELDRRENGGLFRSTGSRYQAS' A
#
# COMPACT_ATOMS: atom_id res chain seq x y z
N MET A 1 -1.94 21.57 -13.79
CA MET A 1 -2.54 20.56 -12.92
C MET A 1 -3.41 19.65 -13.78
N ASN A 2 -3.07 18.36 -13.86
CA ASN A 2 -3.49 17.44 -14.93
C ASN A 2 -4.81 16.75 -14.57
N SER A 3 -5.93 17.21 -15.13
CA SER A 3 -7.29 16.69 -14.88
C SER A 3 -7.68 15.50 -15.78
N LYS A 4 -6.70 14.74 -16.30
CA LYS A 4 -6.88 13.79 -17.41
C LYS A 4 -6.79 12.31 -17.04
N PHE A 5 -7.42 11.84 -15.96
CA PHE A 5 -7.51 10.37 -15.71
C PHE A 5 -8.83 9.96 -15.04
N ARG A 6 -9.95 10.58 -15.43
CA ARG A 6 -11.26 9.99 -15.16
C ARG A 6 -11.71 9.28 -16.42
N LEU A 7 -11.46 7.97 -16.49
CA LEU A 7 -12.05 7.13 -17.52
C LEU A 7 -13.56 7.12 -17.28
N THR A 8 -14.31 7.80 -18.14
CA THR A 8 -15.77 7.78 -18.08
C THR A 8 -16.24 6.39 -18.53
N PRO A 9 -17.14 5.70 -17.79
CA PRO A 9 -17.71 4.45 -18.27
C PRO A 9 -18.34 4.69 -19.65
N GLY A 10 -17.93 3.90 -20.65
CA GLY A 10 -18.36 4.06 -22.05
C GLY A 10 -17.43 4.90 -22.93
N THR A 11 -16.28 5.35 -22.44
CA THR A 11 -15.21 5.88 -23.31
C THR A 11 -14.66 4.71 -24.14
N PRO A 12 -14.63 4.80 -25.48
CA PRO A 12 -14.07 3.73 -26.32
C PRO A 12 -12.58 3.54 -26.02
N MET A 13 -12.09 2.33 -26.28
CA MET A 13 -10.68 2.02 -26.12
C MET A 13 -9.86 2.85 -27.11
N PRO A 14 -8.65 3.33 -26.75
CA PRO A 14 -7.80 4.05 -27.69
C PRO A 14 -7.44 3.19 -28.92
N GLU A 15 -7.53 3.77 -30.13
CA GLU A 15 -7.31 3.07 -31.41
C GLU A 15 -5.94 2.41 -31.51
N ASP A 16 -4.91 2.99 -30.88
CA ASP A 16 -3.55 2.46 -30.83
C ASP A 16 -3.42 1.19 -29.98
N LEU A 17 -4.37 0.96 -29.07
CA LEU A 17 -4.42 -0.20 -28.19
C LEU A 17 -5.48 -1.23 -28.61
N GLU A 18 -6.42 -0.87 -29.51
CA GLU A 18 -7.41 -1.82 -30.06
C GLU A 18 -6.77 -2.93 -30.90
N ALA A 19 -5.63 -2.65 -31.53
CA ALA A 19 -4.90 -3.63 -32.34
C ALA A 19 -4.04 -4.60 -31.51
N LEU A 20 -3.95 -4.38 -30.19
CA LEU A 20 -3.12 -5.19 -29.31
C LEU A 20 -3.90 -6.41 -28.83
N GLU A 21 -3.39 -7.60 -29.15
CA GLU A 21 -4.00 -8.85 -28.67
C GLU A 21 -3.96 -8.93 -27.13
N ASP A 22 -5.02 -9.47 -26.53
CA ASP A 22 -5.15 -9.62 -25.07
C ASP A 22 -3.97 -10.35 -24.43
N GLU A 23 -3.40 -11.33 -25.15
CA GLU A 23 -2.21 -12.06 -24.70
C GLU A 23 -0.98 -11.13 -24.61
N ALA A 24 -0.79 -10.27 -25.60
CA ALA A 24 0.30 -9.30 -25.61
C ALA A 24 0.15 -8.27 -24.47
N LEU A 25 -1.07 -7.81 -24.20
CA LEU A 25 -1.40 -6.98 -23.03
C LEU A 25 -1.03 -7.69 -21.73
N HIS A 26 -1.35 -8.98 -21.61
CA HIS A 26 -1.05 -9.75 -20.41
C HIS A 26 0.46 -9.88 -20.17
N VAL A 27 1.25 -10.11 -21.23
CA VAL A 27 2.71 -10.17 -21.14
C VAL A 27 3.29 -8.81 -20.72
N ILE A 28 2.82 -7.71 -21.32
CA ILE A 28 3.25 -6.34 -20.97
C ILE A 28 2.93 -6.04 -19.50
N HIS A 29 1.70 -6.31 -19.07
CA HIS A 29 1.26 -6.10 -17.69
C HIS A 29 2.11 -6.91 -16.71
N SER A 30 2.41 -8.17 -17.04
CA SER A 30 3.26 -9.04 -16.23
C SER A 30 4.72 -8.57 -16.16
N ARG A 31 5.24 -7.94 -17.21
CA ARG A 31 6.61 -7.35 -17.21
C ARG A 31 6.66 -6.09 -16.38
N LEU A 32 5.70 -5.19 -16.57
CA LEU A 32 5.59 -3.94 -15.81
C LEU A 32 5.48 -4.22 -14.31
N ARG A 33 4.64 -5.19 -13.93
CA ARG A 33 4.47 -5.58 -12.52
C ARG A 33 5.78 -6.06 -11.90
N ARG A 34 6.50 -6.96 -12.58
CA ARG A 34 7.81 -7.45 -12.12
C ARG A 34 8.85 -6.34 -12.00
N GLN A 35 8.82 -5.37 -12.92
CA GLN A 35 9.72 -4.23 -12.86
C GLN A 35 9.39 -3.33 -11.67
N MET A 36 8.12 -3.01 -11.44
CA MET A 36 7.69 -2.26 -10.26
C MET A 36 8.09 -2.98 -8.97
N ASP A 37 7.80 -4.28 -8.88
CA ASP A 37 8.14 -5.08 -7.71
C ASP A 37 9.67 -5.09 -7.47
N ALA A 38 10.48 -5.14 -8.53
CA ALA A 38 11.93 -5.03 -8.43
C ALA A 38 12.40 -3.63 -8.00
N GLU A 39 11.79 -2.56 -8.51
CA GLU A 39 12.08 -1.17 -8.11
C GLU A 39 11.72 -0.93 -6.64
N TYR A 40 10.56 -1.43 -6.18
CA TYR A 40 10.17 -1.42 -4.77
C TYR A 40 11.10 -2.25 -3.91
N SER A 41 11.58 -3.40 -4.40
CA SER A 41 12.52 -4.26 -3.68
C SER A 41 13.94 -3.67 -3.61
N ASN A 42 14.33 -2.86 -4.60
CA ASN A 42 15.64 -2.20 -4.66
C ASN A 42 15.73 -0.91 -3.82
N GLY A 43 14.68 -0.56 -3.07
CA GLY A 43 14.85 0.18 -1.83
C GLY A 43 15.09 1.69 -1.94
N TRP A 44 14.66 2.36 -3.01
CA TRP A 44 14.45 3.81 -2.91
C TRP A 44 13.13 4.03 -2.19
N PHE A 45 13.18 3.98 -0.87
CA PHE A 45 12.08 4.42 -0.02
C PHE A 45 11.72 5.83 -0.47
N SER A 46 10.48 6.03 -0.91
CA SER A 46 10.00 7.40 -1.06
C SER A 46 10.08 8.04 0.33
N TRP A 47 10.45 9.32 0.41
CA TRP A 47 10.48 10.06 1.67
C TRP A 47 9.17 9.89 2.47
N GLU A 48 8.05 9.77 1.77
CA GLU A 48 6.73 9.46 2.33
C GLU A 48 6.66 8.08 3.02
N THR A 49 7.35 7.06 2.49
CA THR A 49 7.44 5.73 3.08
C THR A 49 8.30 5.72 4.35
N GLU A 50 9.40 6.48 4.38
CA GLU A 50 10.25 6.61 5.58
C GLU A 50 9.52 7.33 6.72
N VAL A 51 8.83 8.43 6.41
CA VAL A 51 8.00 9.16 7.39
C VAL A 51 6.90 8.25 7.96
N ARG A 52 6.23 7.48 7.09
CA ARG A 52 5.19 6.53 7.51
C ARG A 52 5.74 5.40 8.38
N LEU A 53 6.99 4.97 8.15
CA LEU A 53 7.64 3.96 8.98
C LEU A 53 7.89 4.48 10.41
N ASP A 54 8.33 5.73 10.55
CA ASP A 54 8.56 6.37 11.84
C ASP A 54 7.25 6.54 12.64
N GLU A 55 6.18 6.99 11.96
CA GLU A 55 4.84 7.09 12.55
C GLU A 55 4.30 5.73 13.02
N VAL A 56 4.48 4.68 12.22
CA VAL A 56 4.05 3.32 12.55
C VAL A 56 4.84 2.76 13.74
N ARG A 57 6.16 2.98 13.78
CA ARG A 57 7.01 2.58 14.91
C ARG A 57 6.58 3.29 16.20
N ALA A 58 6.40 4.61 16.15
CA ALA A 58 5.95 5.38 17.30
C ALA A 58 4.57 4.91 17.82
N GLU A 59 3.64 4.55 16.93
CA GLU A 59 2.35 4.00 17.33
C GLU A 59 2.45 2.60 17.94
N LEU A 60 3.29 1.72 17.38
CA LEU A 60 3.54 0.39 17.94
C LEU A 60 4.18 0.49 19.33
N ASP A 61 5.18 1.35 19.50
CA ASP A 61 5.81 1.62 20.79
C ASP A 61 4.79 2.17 21.80
N ARG A 62 3.87 3.06 21.39
CA ARG A 62 2.78 3.52 22.25
C ARG A 62 1.84 2.40 22.67
N ARG A 63 1.60 1.41 21.82
CA ARG A 63 0.74 0.26 22.14
C ARG A 63 1.45 -0.74 23.05
N GLU A 64 2.73 -0.98 22.82
CA GLU A 64 3.55 -1.84 23.67
C GLU A 64 3.71 -1.24 25.06
N ASN A 65 4.04 0.06 25.13
CA ASN A 65 4.20 0.78 26.40
C ASN A 65 2.85 1.15 27.05
N GLY A 66 1.79 1.34 26.27
CA GLY A 66 0.43 1.63 26.73
C GLY A 66 -0.41 0.39 27.03
N GLY A 67 0.06 -0.80 26.64
CA GLY A 67 -0.59 -2.09 26.90
C GLY A 67 -0.56 -2.54 28.36
N LEU A 68 0.26 -1.89 29.20
CA LEU A 68 0.33 -2.18 30.63
C LEU A 68 -0.85 -1.63 31.45
N PHE A 69 -1.77 -0.84 30.86
CA PHE A 69 -2.96 -0.37 31.59
C PHE A 69 -4.20 -1.25 31.43
N ARG A 70 -4.13 -2.41 30.75
CA ARG A 70 -5.26 -3.34 30.69
C ARG A 70 -4.81 -4.81 30.70
N SER A 71 -4.43 -5.32 31.88
CA SER A 71 -5.09 -6.49 32.48
C SER A 71 -4.30 -7.03 33.69
N THR A 72 -4.79 -6.79 34.90
CA THR A 72 -4.79 -7.81 35.95
C THR A 72 -6.09 -7.68 36.74
N GLY A 73 -7.06 -8.54 36.42
CA GLY A 73 -8.14 -8.83 37.37
C GLY A 73 -7.63 -9.86 38.38
N SER A 74 -7.72 -9.58 39.69
CA SER A 74 -7.81 -10.61 40.73
C SER A 74 -8.37 -10.07 42.05
N ARG A 75 -9.68 -10.30 42.19
CA ARG A 75 -10.48 -10.70 43.38
C ARG A 75 -9.78 -10.86 44.77
N TYR A 76 -10.52 -10.39 45.80
CA TYR A 76 -10.49 -10.69 47.26
C TYR A 76 -9.45 -10.02 48.18
N GLN A 77 -9.96 -9.32 49.22
CA GLN A 77 -9.63 -9.30 50.67
C GLN A 77 -10.39 -8.08 51.26
N ALA A 78 -11.56 -8.25 51.89
CA ALA A 78 -11.74 -8.46 53.33
C ALA A 78 -11.21 -7.31 54.21
N SER A 79 -12.10 -6.42 54.66
CA SER A 79 -12.27 -5.99 56.07
C SER A 79 -13.42 -5.00 56.20
#